data_AF-A0A3R7UIE8-F1
#
_entry.id   AF-A0A3R7UIE8-F1
#
_cell.length_a   1.000
_cell.length_b   1.000
_cell.length_c   1.000
_cell.angle_alpha   90.00
_cell.angle_beta   90.00
_cell.angle_gamma   90.00
#
_symmetry.space_group_name_H-M   'P 1'
#
loop_
_entity.id
_entity.type
_entity.pdbx_description
1 polymer ?
#
loop_
_entity_poly.entity_id
_entity_poly.type
_entity_poly.pdbx_seq_one_letter_code
_entity_poly.pdbx_strand_id
1 'polypeptide(L)'
;MFAKRVELKKKKPDNVVWDEKQEEYIARLLPYASQASGPVIKIPNVDAFKQKGVEKVSKQFQTELEELKDKIKDFVKTASDTQKVYTAKFKFEPLVGETYYLYEGDQEDYLSLIAPNQWKKKFLGAYRLSSEYKWERVEW
;
A
#
# COMPACT_ATOMS: atom_id res chain seq x y z
N MET A 1 0.67 -81.35 45.25
CA MET A 1 1.09 -80.85 43.91
C MET A 1 0.05 -79.83 43.44
N PHE A 2 0.53 -78.70 42.90
CA PHE A 2 -0.18 -77.67 42.11
C PHE A 2 -1.12 -76.69 42.88
N ALA A 3 -1.17 -75.38 42.61
CA ALA A 3 -0.53 -74.55 41.58
C ALA A 3 -0.34 -73.11 42.13
N LYS A 4 0.81 -72.49 41.87
CA LYS A 4 0.98 -71.04 42.05
C LYS A 4 0.22 -70.34 40.92
N ARG A 5 -0.90 -69.68 41.26
CA ARG A 5 -1.69 -68.90 40.31
C ARG A 5 -0.86 -67.70 39.87
N VAL A 6 -0.25 -67.78 38.68
CA VAL A 6 0.42 -66.63 38.06
C VAL A 6 -0.67 -65.72 37.54
N GLU A 7 -0.87 -64.60 38.22
CA GLU A 7 -1.81 -63.57 37.80
C GLU A 7 -1.18 -62.81 36.61
N LEU A 8 -1.54 -63.21 35.40
CA LEU A 8 -1.15 -62.50 34.18
C LEU A 8 -1.73 -61.07 34.25
N LYS A 9 -0.87 -60.06 34.40
CA LYS A 9 -1.27 -58.65 34.28
C LYS A 9 -1.99 -58.48 32.93
N LYS A 10 -3.25 -58.04 32.96
CA LYS A 10 -4.06 -57.84 31.74
C LYS A 10 -3.42 -56.74 30.90
N LYS A 11 -2.78 -57.12 29.78
CA LYS A 11 -2.27 -56.16 28.79
C LYS A 11 -3.45 -55.36 28.23
N LYS A 12 -3.33 -54.02 28.23
CA LYS A 12 -4.35 -53.14 27.66
C LYS A 12 -4.35 -53.28 26.12
N PRO A 13 -5.50 -53.11 25.44
CA PRO A 13 -5.56 -53.14 23.99
C PRO A 13 -4.60 -52.13 23.36
N ASP A 14 -3.99 -52.47 22.22
CA ASP A 14 -2.96 -51.63 21.58
C ASP A 14 -3.46 -50.23 21.17
N ASN A 15 -4.79 -50.04 21.02
CA ASN A 15 -5.41 -48.74 20.76
C ASN A 15 -5.42 -47.79 21.98
N VAL A 16 -5.15 -48.30 23.18
CA VAL A 16 -5.16 -47.52 24.42
C VAL A 16 -3.74 -47.06 24.72
N VAL A 17 -3.50 -45.76 24.61
CA VAL A 17 -2.20 -45.17 24.94
C VAL A 17 -2.01 -45.17 26.45
N TRP A 18 -1.17 -46.09 26.91
CA TRP A 18 -0.90 -46.37 28.31
C TRP A 18 0.61 -46.50 28.54
N ASP A 19 1.12 -45.86 29.59
CA ASP A 19 2.50 -46.04 30.02
C ASP A 19 2.56 -47.15 31.08
N GLU A 20 3.27 -48.25 30.78
CA GLU A 20 3.41 -49.39 31.69
C GLU A 20 4.32 -49.11 32.90
N LYS A 21 5.19 -48.10 32.83
CA LYS A 21 6.13 -47.76 33.92
C LYS A 21 5.52 -46.83 34.95
N GLN A 22 4.72 -45.87 34.48
CA GLN A 22 4.06 -44.89 35.33
C GLN A 22 2.62 -45.30 35.68
N GLU A 23 2.09 -46.34 35.04
CA GLU A 23 0.71 -46.80 35.18
C GLU A 23 -0.31 -45.65 34.95
N GLU A 24 -0.10 -44.87 33.87
CA GLU A 24 -0.92 -43.70 33.54
C GLU A 24 -1.37 -43.65 32.06
N TYR A 25 -2.50 -42.97 31.83
CA TYR A 25 -3.03 -42.70 30.48
C TYR A 25 -2.41 -41.42 29.91
N ILE A 26 -1.51 -41.56 28.94
CA ILE A 26 -0.73 -40.43 28.39
C ILE A 26 -1.28 -39.87 27.06
N ALA A 27 -2.47 -40.31 26.63
CA ALA A 27 -3.06 -39.88 25.35
C ALA A 27 -3.16 -38.36 25.18
N ARG A 28 -3.38 -37.61 26.28
CA ARG A 28 -3.47 -36.14 26.29
C ARG A 28 -2.14 -35.44 25.99
N LEU A 29 -1.02 -36.12 26.23
CA LEU A 29 0.32 -35.56 26.06
C LEU A 29 0.88 -35.80 24.65
N LEU A 30 0.20 -36.61 23.84
CA LEU A 30 0.67 -36.92 22.50
C LEU A 30 0.47 -35.72 21.57
N PRO A 31 1.47 -35.36 20.74
CA PRO A 31 1.34 -34.32 19.73
C PRO A 31 0.56 -34.77 18.48
N TYR A 32 -0.05 -35.96 18.51
CA TYR A 32 -0.77 -36.58 17.41
C TYR A 32 -1.96 -37.41 17.93
N ALA A 33 -2.90 -37.72 17.04
CA ALA A 33 -4.08 -38.52 17.37
C ALA A 33 -3.69 -39.97 17.65
N SER A 34 -4.14 -40.50 18.80
CA SER A 34 -3.91 -41.89 19.22
C SER A 34 -4.79 -42.93 18.50
N GLN A 35 -5.86 -42.48 17.85
CA GLN A 35 -6.83 -43.33 17.15
C GLN A 35 -7.27 -42.67 15.84
N ALA A 36 -7.75 -43.46 14.88
CA ALA A 36 -8.17 -42.96 13.56
C ALA A 36 -9.33 -41.95 13.61
N SER A 37 -10.15 -41.97 14.67
CA SER A 37 -11.22 -41.00 14.94
C SER A 37 -10.79 -39.84 15.85
N GLY A 38 -9.51 -39.77 16.23
CA GLY A 38 -8.97 -38.72 17.10
C GLY A 38 -8.75 -37.40 16.37
N PRO A 39 -8.73 -36.26 17.09
CA PRO A 39 -8.52 -34.95 16.47
C PRO A 39 -7.13 -34.85 15.85
N VAL A 40 -7.07 -34.54 14.55
CA VAL A 40 -5.80 -34.33 13.84
C VAL A 40 -5.24 -32.95 14.21
N ILE A 41 -4.13 -32.91 14.94
CA ILE A 41 -3.39 -31.68 15.22
C ILE A 41 -2.58 -31.32 13.96
N LYS A 42 -3.07 -30.35 13.17
CA LYS A 42 -2.32 -29.80 12.04
C LYS A 42 -1.56 -28.56 12.49
N ILE A 43 -0.24 -28.57 12.34
CA ILE A 43 0.56 -27.36 12.54
C ILE A 43 0.19 -26.37 11.41
N PRO A 44 -0.29 -25.16 11.72
CA PRO A 44 -0.61 -24.19 10.68
C PRO A 44 0.66 -23.81 9.92
N ASN A 45 0.57 -23.74 8.58
CA ASN A 45 1.68 -23.31 7.74
C ASN A 45 1.89 -21.79 7.88
N VAL A 46 2.76 -21.40 8.82
CA VAL A 46 3.11 -20.00 9.08
C VAL A 46 3.97 -19.40 7.98
N ASP A 47 4.71 -20.21 7.21
CA ASP A 47 5.63 -19.73 6.18
C ASP A 47 4.87 -19.23 4.95
N ALA A 48 3.84 -19.95 4.52
CA ALA A 48 2.95 -19.49 3.45
C ALA A 48 2.19 -18.21 3.85
N PHE A 49 1.84 -18.04 5.13
CA PHE A 49 1.22 -16.81 5.62
C PHE A 49 2.21 -15.64 5.59
N LYS A 50 3.45 -15.84 6.06
CA LYS A 50 4.51 -14.83 6.02
C LYS A 50 4.84 -14.41 4.59
N GLN A 51 5.02 -15.36 3.67
CA GLN A 51 5.30 -15.10 2.26
C GLN A 51 4.19 -14.25 1.62
N LYS A 52 2.92 -14.62 1.82
CA LYS A 52 1.77 -13.83 1.35
C LYS A 52 1.75 -12.43 1.96
N GLY A 53 2.16 -12.27 3.21
CA GLY A 53 2.27 -10.97 3.87
C GLY A 53 3.35 -10.10 3.23
N VAL A 54 4.54 -10.67 3.01
CA VAL A 54 5.67 -9.99 2.34
C VAL A 54 5.27 -9.53 0.94
N GLU A 55 4.69 -10.42 0.12
CA GLU A 55 4.26 -10.08 -1.25
C GLU A 55 3.24 -8.93 -1.26
N LYS A 56 2.26 -8.96 -0.37
CA LYS A 56 1.24 -7.90 -0.26
C LYS A 56 1.87 -6.56 0.11
N VAL A 57 2.72 -6.54 1.13
CA VAL A 57 3.37 -5.31 1.60
C VAL A 57 4.34 -4.78 0.56
N SER A 58 5.11 -5.65 -0.10
CA SER A 58 5.98 -5.23 -1.21
C SER A 58 5.20 -4.58 -2.34
N LYS A 59 4.05 -5.16 -2.72
CA LYS A 59 3.18 -4.56 -3.74
C LYS A 59 2.63 -3.21 -3.30
N GLN A 60 2.20 -3.09 -2.04
CA GLN A 60 1.74 -1.83 -1.48
C GLN A 60 2.83 -0.75 -1.54
N PHE A 61 4.05 -1.05 -1.10
CA PHE A 61 5.16 -0.10 -1.16
C PHE A 61 5.53 0.29 -2.59
N GLN A 62 5.43 -0.64 -3.55
CA GLN A 62 5.65 -0.31 -4.96
C GLN A 62 4.59 0.69 -5.46
N THR A 63 3.32 0.48 -5.12
CA THR A 63 2.24 1.42 -5.46
C THR A 63 2.44 2.78 -4.80
N GLU A 64 2.73 2.84 -3.50
CA GLU A 64 3.01 4.10 -2.79
C GLU A 64 4.19 4.87 -3.40
N LEU A 65 5.23 4.15 -3.84
CA LEU A 65 6.40 4.73 -4.49
C LEU A 65 6.05 5.30 -5.88
N GLU A 66 5.18 4.63 -6.63
CA GLU A 66 4.69 5.12 -7.92
C GLU A 66 3.83 6.38 -7.76
N GLU A 67 2.89 6.37 -6.81
CA GLU A 67 2.08 7.54 -6.47
C GLU A 67 2.95 8.73 -6.02
N LEU A 68 3.99 8.48 -5.23
CA LEU A 68 4.92 9.52 -4.79
C LEU A 68 5.70 10.11 -5.97
N LYS A 69 6.15 9.27 -6.91
CA LYS A 69 6.83 9.73 -8.13
C LYS A 69 5.91 10.62 -8.97
N ASP A 70 4.64 10.27 -9.11
CA ASP A 70 3.71 11.08 -9.89
C ASP A 70 3.41 12.41 -9.21
N LYS A 71 3.23 12.43 -7.88
CA LYS A 71 3.14 13.69 -7.10
C LYS A 71 4.37 14.58 -7.28
N ILE A 72 5.57 14.00 -7.33
CA ILE A 72 6.81 14.75 -7.57
C ILE A 72 6.81 15.35 -8.98
N LYS A 73 6.41 14.59 -10.01
CA LYS A 73 6.33 15.11 -11.39
C LYS A 73 5.36 16.28 -11.48
N ASP A 74 4.17 16.15 -10.88
CA ASP A 74 3.17 17.22 -10.87
C ASP A 74 3.66 18.45 -10.11
N PHE A 75 4.36 18.25 -8.99
CA PHE A 75 5.00 19.33 -8.24
C PHE A 75 6.06 20.06 -9.08
N VAL A 76 6.96 19.33 -9.75
CA VAL A 76 8.00 19.93 -10.61
C VAL A 76 7.37 20.72 -11.75
N LYS A 77 6.32 20.18 -12.38
CA LYS A 77 5.56 20.87 -13.43
C LYS A 77 4.96 22.18 -12.90
N THR A 78 4.26 22.11 -11.77
CA THR A 78 3.62 23.28 -11.13
C THR A 78 4.66 24.33 -10.73
N ALA A 79 5.81 23.92 -10.20
CA ALA A 79 6.91 24.82 -9.85
C ALA A 79 7.49 25.51 -11.10
N SER A 80 7.69 24.76 -12.18
CA SER A 80 8.16 25.30 -13.46
C SER A 80 7.16 26.29 -14.07
N ASP A 81 5.88 25.93 -14.09
CA ASP A 81 4.79 26.81 -14.55
C ASP A 81 4.71 28.09 -13.70
N THR A 82 4.79 27.96 -12.37
CA THR A 82 4.82 29.08 -11.44
C THR A 82 5.99 30.01 -11.71
N GLN A 83 7.20 29.47 -11.84
CA GLN A 83 8.39 30.27 -12.17
C GLN A 83 8.21 30.99 -13.51
N LYS A 84 7.67 30.31 -14.52
CA LYS A 84 7.42 30.89 -15.85
C LYS A 84 6.46 32.07 -15.78
N VAL A 85 5.32 31.91 -15.11
CA VAL A 85 4.31 32.98 -14.98
C VAL A 85 4.84 34.15 -14.16
N TYR A 86 5.59 33.90 -13.08
CA TYR A 86 6.21 34.98 -12.29
C TYR A 86 7.32 35.73 -13.02
N THR A 87 7.99 35.09 -13.98
CA THR A 87 9.01 35.75 -14.84
C THR A 87 8.36 36.61 -15.91
N ALA A 88 7.10 36.34 -16.25
CA ALA A 88 6.37 37.09 -17.26
C ALA A 88 6.04 38.52 -16.78
N LYS A 89 5.95 39.44 -17.74
CA LYS A 89 5.63 40.84 -17.47
C LYS A 89 4.13 41.04 -17.36
N PHE A 90 3.68 41.70 -16.29
CA PHE A 90 2.29 42.12 -16.12
C PHE A 90 2.20 43.43 -15.34
N LYS A 91 1.09 44.16 -15.52
CA LYS A 91 0.84 45.51 -14.94
C LYS A 91 -0.39 45.55 -14.04
N PHE A 92 -0.82 44.41 -13.55
CA PHE A 92 -1.98 44.28 -12.66
C PHE A 92 -1.62 43.42 -11.46
N GLU A 93 -2.41 43.50 -10.40
CA GLU A 93 -2.29 42.63 -9.24
C GLU A 93 -3.12 41.35 -9.48
N PRO A 94 -2.51 40.16 -9.52
CA PRO A 94 -3.25 38.92 -9.69
C PRO A 94 -4.01 38.57 -8.41
N LEU A 95 -5.27 38.16 -8.56
CA LEU A 95 -6.17 37.78 -7.49
C LEU A 95 -6.23 36.26 -7.38
N VAL A 96 -6.23 35.77 -6.14
CA VAL A 96 -6.37 34.34 -5.85
C VAL A 96 -7.72 33.84 -6.37
N GLY A 97 -7.69 32.70 -7.06
CA GLY A 97 -8.86 32.03 -7.61
C GLY A 97 -9.19 32.41 -9.06
N GLU A 98 -8.66 33.52 -9.56
CA GLU A 98 -8.89 34.01 -10.92
C GLU A 98 -7.95 33.36 -11.96
N THR A 99 -8.41 33.31 -13.20
CA THR A 99 -7.69 32.73 -14.34
C THR A 99 -7.14 33.82 -15.25
N TYR A 100 -5.88 33.65 -15.65
CA TYR A 100 -5.12 34.56 -16.47
C TYR A 100 -4.50 33.81 -17.65
N TYR A 101 -4.16 34.53 -18.70
CA TYR A 101 -3.69 33.97 -19.96
C TYR A 101 -2.27 34.44 -20.24
N LEU A 102 -1.35 33.49 -20.36
CA LEU A 102 0.04 33.73 -20.70
C LEU A 102 0.21 33.68 -22.22
N TYR A 103 0.94 34.65 -22.75
CA TYR A 103 1.19 34.76 -24.17
C TYR A 103 2.66 35.08 -24.46
N GLU A 104 3.11 34.70 -25.65
CA GLU A 104 4.47 34.96 -26.13
C GLU A 104 4.63 36.42 -26.53
N GLY A 105 5.70 37.05 -26.04
CA GLY A 105 6.17 38.37 -26.46
C GLY A 105 7.51 38.31 -27.15
N ASP A 106 7.90 39.42 -27.79
CA ASP A 106 9.12 39.47 -28.60
C ASP A 106 10.41 39.39 -27.76
N GLN A 107 10.35 39.83 -26.50
CA GLN A 107 11.48 39.79 -25.54
C GLN A 107 11.16 38.96 -24.30
N GLU A 108 9.98 39.14 -23.72
CA GLU A 108 9.52 38.45 -22.52
C GLU A 108 8.05 38.06 -22.70
N ASP A 109 7.66 36.93 -22.10
CA ASP A 109 6.26 36.51 -22.01
C ASP A 109 5.46 37.55 -21.21
N TYR A 110 4.17 37.70 -21.49
CA TYR A 110 3.28 38.57 -20.72
C TYR A 110 2.03 37.83 -20.27
N LEU A 111 1.63 38.13 -19.03
CA LEU A 111 0.40 37.64 -18.44
C LEU A 111 -0.71 38.68 -18.67
N SER A 112 -1.89 38.23 -19.06
CA SER A 112 -3.03 39.07 -19.39
C SER A 112 -4.34 38.53 -18.82
N LEU A 113 -5.30 39.42 -18.61
CA LEU A 113 -6.69 39.12 -18.23
C LEU A 113 -7.55 38.73 -19.44
N ILE A 114 -7.09 39.06 -20.65
CA ILE A 114 -7.88 38.90 -21.88
C ILE A 114 -7.71 37.47 -22.40
N ALA A 115 -8.84 36.82 -22.68
CA ALA A 115 -8.87 35.48 -23.24
C ALA A 115 -8.37 35.42 -24.70
N PRO A 116 -7.83 34.28 -25.15
CA PRO A 116 -7.19 34.17 -26.48
C PRO A 116 -8.18 34.31 -27.64
N ASN A 117 -9.49 34.16 -27.41
CA ASN A 117 -10.52 34.41 -28.41
C ASN A 117 -10.67 35.90 -28.78
N GLN A 118 -10.29 36.80 -27.87
CA GLN A 118 -10.40 38.25 -28.02
C GLN A 118 -9.09 38.89 -28.48
N TRP A 119 -8.00 38.12 -28.55
CA TRP A 119 -6.68 38.65 -28.85
C TRP A 119 -5.87 37.74 -29.77
N LYS A 120 -5.48 38.26 -30.94
CA LYS A 120 -4.68 37.54 -31.94
C LYS A 120 -3.18 37.57 -31.60
N LYS A 121 -2.81 37.00 -30.45
CA LYS A 121 -1.41 36.73 -30.09
C LYS A 121 -1.21 35.26 -29.79
N LYS A 122 0.04 34.80 -29.79
CA LYS A 122 0.35 33.39 -29.57
C LYS A 122 0.11 33.02 -28.11
N PHE A 123 -0.94 32.24 -27.90
CA PHE A 123 -1.36 31.75 -26.60
C PHE A 123 -0.45 30.61 -26.13
N LEU A 124 0.12 30.75 -24.93
CA LEU A 124 0.99 29.73 -24.32
C LEU A 124 0.23 28.84 -23.34
N GLY A 125 -0.69 29.41 -22.58
CA GLY A 125 -1.51 28.67 -21.63
C GLY A 125 -2.35 29.56 -20.72
N ALA A 126 -3.39 28.97 -20.15
CA ALA A 126 -4.21 29.59 -19.11
C ALA A 126 -3.72 29.10 -17.74
N TYR A 127 -3.66 30.01 -16.78
CA TYR A 127 -3.13 29.77 -15.45
C TYR A 127 -4.05 30.37 -14.40
N ARG A 128 -4.36 29.60 -13.37
CA ARG A 128 -5.15 30.04 -12.22
C ARG A 128 -4.24 30.26 -11.03
N LEU A 129 -4.44 31.35 -10.30
CA LEU A 129 -3.70 31.59 -9.06
C LEU A 129 -4.35 30.81 -7.91
N SER A 130 -3.62 29.89 -7.30
CA SER A 130 -4.10 29.12 -6.14
C SER A 130 -4.04 29.94 -4.85
N SER A 131 -4.67 29.44 -3.77
CA SER A 131 -4.62 30.07 -2.43
C SER A 131 -3.22 30.15 -1.84
N GLU A 132 -2.29 29.37 -2.36
CA GLU A 132 -0.89 29.31 -1.93
C GLU A 132 0.01 30.16 -2.83
N TYR A 133 -0.59 31.02 -3.67
CA TYR A 133 0.10 31.85 -4.65
C TYR A 133 0.92 31.03 -5.66
N LYS A 134 0.47 29.82 -5.99
CA LYS A 134 1.05 29.00 -7.06
C LYS A 134 0.21 29.16 -8.32
N TRP A 135 0.86 29.06 -9.48
CA TRP A 135 0.16 29.11 -10.75
C TRP A 135 -0.10 27.69 -11.25
N GLU A 136 -1.38 27.36 -11.37
CA GLU A 136 -1.84 26.06 -11.85
C GLU A 136 -2.33 26.21 -13.28
N ARG A 137 -1.79 25.40 -14.19
CA ARG A 137 -2.23 25.40 -15.58
C ARG A 137 -3.64 24.82 -15.66
N VAL A 138 -4.55 25.56 -16.29
CA VAL A 138 -5.94 25.13 -16.54
C VAL A 138 -6.15 24.82 -18.02
N GLU A 139 -7.04 23.88 -18.29
CA GLU A 139 -7.52 23.62 -19.65
C GLU A 139 -8.43 24.77 -20.09
N TRP A 140 -8.21 25.26 -21.30
CA TRP A 140 -8.91 26.40 -21.90
C TRP A 140 -9.23 26.12 -23.36
#